data_AF-S6A851-F1
#
_entry.id   AF-S6A851-F1
#
_cell.length_a   1.000
_cell.length_b   1.000
_cell.length_c   1.000
_cell.angle_alpha   90.00
_cell.angle_beta   90.00
_cell.angle_gamma   90.00
#
_symmetry.space_group_name_H-M   'P 1'
#
loop_
_entity.id
_entity.type
_entity.pdbx_description
1 polymer ?
#
loop_
_entity_poly.entity_id
_entity_poly.type
_entity_poly.pdbx_seq_one_letter_code
_entity_poly.pdbx_strand_id
1 'polypeptide(L)' 'MMEKAKISKSTFYKMKNGQNIRTDVLLRICNALDCYIEEIMECSDEYR' A
#
# COMPACT_ATOMS: atom_id res chain seq x y z
N MET A 1 11.16 5.16 -1.72
CA MET A 1 9.85 4.68 -1.19
C MET A 1 9.98 3.37 -0.43
N MET A 2 10.49 2.30 -1.04
CA MET A 2 10.63 0.99 -0.37
C MET A 2 11.44 1.04 0.93
N GLU A 3 12.57 1.74 0.93
CA GLU A 3 13.41 1.92 2.13
C GLU A 3 12.68 2.72 3.22
N LYS A 4 12.12 3.89 2.87
CA LYS A 4 11.37 4.76 3.80
C LYS A 4 10.20 4.05 4.48
N ALA A 5 9.43 3.27 3.72
CA ALA A 5 8.29 2.51 4.24
C ALA A 5 8.66 1.11 4.75
N LYS A 6 9.96 0.75 4.77
CA LYS A 6 10.49 -0.56 5.18
C LYS A 6 9.77 -1.73 4.47
N ILE A 7 9.52 -1.57 3.17
CA ILE A 7 8.82 -2.56 2.34
C ILE A 7 9.86 -3.44 1.63
N SER A 8 9.67 -4.76 1.71
CA SER A 8 10.50 -5.70 0.97
C SER A 8 10.29 -5.59 -0.54
N LYS A 9 11.27 -6.05 -1.32
CA LYS A 9 11.14 -6.15 -2.78
C LYS A 9 9.92 -6.98 -3.19
N SER A 10 9.68 -8.13 -2.55
CA SER A 10 8.54 -8.98 -2.86
C SER A 10 7.20 -8.29 -2.63
N THR A 11 7.03 -7.56 -1.53
CA THR A 11 5.80 -6.80 -1.26
C THR A 11 5.60 -5.65 -2.26
N PHE A 12 6.67 -4.96 -2.65
CA PHE A 12 6.60 -3.92 -3.68
C PHE A 12 6.09 -4.46 -5.02
N TYR A 13 6.59 -5.62 -5.46
CA TYR A 13 6.12 -6.24 -6.69
C TYR A 13 4.69 -6.77 -6.59
N LYS A 14 4.25 -7.27 -5.42
CA LYS A 14 2.84 -7.63 -5.21
C LYS A 14 1.91 -6.44 -5.47
N MET A 15 2.22 -5.27 -4.88
CA MET A 15 1.47 -4.04 -5.11
C MET A 15 1.48 -3.63 -6.59
N LYS A 16 2.67 -3.63 -7.21
CA LYS A 16 2.83 -3.30 -8.64
C LYS A 16 1.98 -4.20 -9.55
N ASN A 17 1.77 -5.45 -9.15
CA ASN A 17 1.05 -6.45 -9.93
C ASN A 17 -0.42 -6.63 -9.49
N GLY A 18 -0.96 -5.73 -8.67
CA GLY A 18 -2.35 -5.79 -8.20
C GLY A 18 -2.66 -6.98 -7.29
N GLN A 19 -1.65 -7.55 -6.63
CA GLN A 19 -1.82 -8.68 -5.72
C GLN A 19 -2.09 -8.21 -4.28
N ASN A 20 -2.80 -9.03 -3.52
CA ASN A 20 -3.12 -8.76 -2.13
C ASN A 20 -1.86 -8.50 -1.27
N ILE A 21 -1.96 -7.47 -0.44
CA ILE A 21 -1.00 -7.12 0.60
C ILE A 21 -1.70 -6.99 1.94
N ARG A 22 -0.92 -7.04 3.03
CA ARG A 22 -1.45 -6.83 4.38
C ARG A 22 -1.65 -5.33 4.65
N THR A 23 -2.66 -4.98 5.43
CA THR A 23 -3.00 -3.58 5.77
C THR A 23 -1.89 -2.84 6.53
N ASP A 24 -1.03 -3.54 7.29
CA ASP A 24 0.14 -2.93 7.94
C ASP A 24 1.16 -2.39 6.94
N VAL A 25 1.21 -2.95 5.72
CA VAL A 25 2.01 -2.40 4.63
C VAL A 25 1.48 -1.02 4.22
N LEU A 26 0.16 -0.86 4.12
CA LEU A 26 -0.49 0.41 3.78
C LEU A 26 -0.21 1.47 4.85
N LEU A 27 -0.33 1.13 6.13
CA LEU A 27 -0.03 2.05 7.24
C LEU A 27 1.42 2.58 7.18
N ARG A 28 2.40 1.72 6.85
CA ARG A 28 3.80 2.16 6.69
C ARG A 28 4.01 3.04 5.48
N ILE A 29 3.22 2.87 4.41
CA ILE A 29 3.23 3.74 3.24
C ILE A 29 2.71 5.12 3.62
N CYS A 30 1.54 5.18 4.27
CA CYS A 30 0.95 6.41 4.80
C CYS A 30 1.96 7.19 5.66
N ASN A 31 2.57 6.53 6.65
CA ASN A 31 3.58 7.16 7.50
C ASN A 31 4.83 7.64 6.73
N ALA A 32 5.23 6.96 5.66
CA ALA A 32 6.40 7.33 4.87
C ALA A 32 6.12 8.46 3.87
N LEU A 33 4.86 8.62 3.47
CA LEU A 33 4.38 9.68 2.58
C LEU A 33 3.81 10.89 3.33
N ASP A 34 3.59 10.77 4.65
CA ASP A 34 2.89 11.75 5.47
C ASP A 34 1.48 12.04 4.91
N CYS A 35 0.74 10.96 4.64
CA CYS A 35 -0.60 11.00 4.06
C CYS A 35 -1.57 10.10 4.82
N TYR A 36 -2.85 10.37 4.69
CA TYR A 36 -3.93 9.54 5.17
C TYR A 36 -4.21 8.36 4.22
N ILE A 37 -4.95 7.35 4.70
CA ILE A 37 -5.19 6.11 3.94
C ILE A 37 -6.14 6.36 2.76
N GLU A 38 -7.10 7.26 2.94
CA GLU A 38 -8.05 7.71 1.92
C GLU A 38 -7.39 8.43 0.74
N GLU A 39 -6.17 8.93 0.91
CA GLU A 39 -5.44 9.62 -0.17
C GLU A 39 -4.76 8.63 -1.14
N ILE A 40 -4.62 7.35 -0.74
CA ILE A 40 -3.88 6.33 -1.52
C ILE A 40 -4.70 5.06 -1.83
N MET A 41 -5.93 4.97 -1.34
CA MET A 41 -6.77 3.79 -1.47
C MET A 41 -8.21 4.19 -1.79
N GLU A 42 -8.83 3.44 -2.70
CA GLU A 42 -10.26 3.56 -3.02
C GLU A 42 -10.96 2.21 -2.82
N CYS A 43 -12.24 2.27 -2.44
CA CYS A 43 -13.11 1.10 -2.48
C CYS A 43 -13.72 1.02 -3.88
N SER A 44 -13.49 -0.08 -4.60
CA SER A 44 -14.14 -0.31 -5.88
C SER A 44 -15.54 -0.91 -5.68
N ASP A 45 -16.53 -0.35 -6.37
CA ASP A 45 -17.89 -0.87 -6.40
C ASP A 45 -18.01 -2.17 -7.23
N GLU A 46 -16.96 -2.59 -7.95
CA GLU A 46 -16.95 -3.85 -8.72
C GLU A 46 -17.18 -5.12 -7.87
N TYR A 47 -17.02 -5.00 -6.55
CA TYR A 47 -17.17 -6.11 -5.60
C TYR A 47 -18.35 -5.92 -4.63
N ARG A 48 -19.29 -5.03 -4.98
CA ARG A 48 -20.50 -4.74 -4.20
C ARG A 48 -21.71 -5.54 -4.64
#